data_AF-A0A4Q3GYC5-F1
#
_entry.id   AF-A0A4Q3GYC5-F1
#
_cell.length_a   1.000
_cell.length_b   1.000
_cell.length_c   1.000
_cell.angle_alpha   90.00
_cell.angle_beta   90.00
_cell.angle_gamma   90.00
#
_symmetry.space_group_name_H-M   'P 1'
#
loop_
_entity.id
_entity.type
_entity.pdbx_description
1 polymer ?
#
loop_
_entity_poly.entity_id
_entity_poly.type
_entity_poly.pdbx_seq_one_letter_code
_entity_poly.pdbx_strand_id
1 'polypeptide(L)' 'AYLHVARTICRRAERKMAELATRPGEQVSPAALKYMNRLSDFLFVAARAMNDNGKSDVLWVPGQNR' A
#
# COMPACT_ATOMS: atom_id res chain seq x y z
N ALA A 1 -10.10 4.48 -8.45
CA ALA A 1 -9.43 5.51 -7.61
C ALA A 1 -9.34 5.14 -6.12
N TYR A 2 -10.44 4.81 -5.42
CA TYR A 2 -10.43 4.57 -3.96
C TYR A 2 -9.47 3.47 -3.47
N LEU A 3 -9.25 2.40 -4.25
CA LEU A 3 -8.30 1.34 -3.87
C LEU A 3 -6.84 1.82 -3.86
N HIS A 4 -6.46 2.76 -4.73
CA HIS A 4 -5.14 3.40 -4.66
C HIS A 4 -5.02 4.29 -3.41
N VAL A 5 -6.08 4.98 -3.01
CA VAL A 5 -6.12 5.75 -1.75
C VAL A 5 -6.01 4.81 -0.54
N ALA A 6 -6.76 3.71 -0.53
CA ALA A 6 -6.67 2.71 0.52
C ALA A 6 -5.24 2.13 0.62
N ARG A 7 -4.57 1.87 -0.51
CA ARG A 7 -3.17 1.42 -0.54
C ARG A 7 -2.24 2.44 0.14
N THR A 8 -2.38 3.74 -0.13
CA THR A 8 -1.50 4.75 0.51
C THR A 8 -1.77 4.87 2.01
N ILE A 9 -3.02 4.74 2.45
CA ILE A 9 -3.38 4.68 3.88
C ILE A 9 -2.78 3.44 4.54
N CYS A 10 -2.90 2.26 3.90
CA CYS A 10 -2.32 1.01 4.37
C CYS A 10 -0.79 1.14 4.56
N ARG A 11 -0.08 1.71 3.58
CA ARG A 11 1.36 1.96 3.67
C ARG A 11 1.72 2.97 4.77
N ARG A 12 0.87 3.97 5.02
CA ARG A 12 1.07 4.93 6.12
C ARG A 12 0.89 4.26 7.49
N ALA A 13 -0.09 3.38 7.62
CA ALA A 13 -0.31 2.59 8.83
C ALA A 13 0.85 1.60 9.06
N GLU A 14 1.32 0.90 8.03
CA GLU A 14 2.49 0.01 8.09
C GLU A 14 3.72 0.74 8.66
N ARG A 15 4.03 1.96 8.18
CA ARG A 15 5.17 2.74 8.70
C ARG A 15 5.00 3.10 10.18
N LYS A 16 3.80 3.50 10.61
CA LYS A 16 3.51 3.79 12.02
C LYS A 16 3.65 2.55 12.90
N MET A 17 3.21 1.39 12.41
CA MET A 17 3.38 0.12 13.12
C MET A 17 4.85 -0.29 13.21
N ALA A 18 5.62 -0.10 12.14
CA ALA A 18 7.06 -0.38 12.15
C ALA A 18 7.79 0.55 13.12
N GLU A 19 7.44 1.84 13.15
CA GLU A 19 7.96 2.78 14.15
C GLU A 19 7.62 2.33 15.58
N LEU A 20 6.35 2.00 15.85
CA LEU A 20 5.93 1.50 17.16
C LEU A 20 6.69 0.24 17.58
N ALA A 21 6.93 -0.68 16.65
CA ALA A 21 7.68 -1.92 16.91
C ALA A 21 9.15 -1.68 17.33
N THR A 22 9.71 -0.49 17.07
CA THR A 22 11.06 -0.13 17.51
C THR A 22 11.09 0.53 18.89
N ARG A 23 9.94 0.87 19.48
CA ARG A 23 9.88 1.57 20.76
C ARG A 23 10.08 0.58 21.92
N PRO A 24 10.94 0.89 22.91
CA PRO A 24 11.12 0.04 24.09
C PRO A 24 9.81 -0.20 24.85
N GLY A 25 9.55 -1.45 25.22
CA GLY A 25 8.35 -1.84 25.99
C GLY A 25 7.07 -1.99 25.17
N GLU A 26 7.06 -1.60 23.90
CA GLU A 26 5.92 -1.76 23.00
C GLU A 26 5.97 -3.09 22.26
N GLN A 27 4.80 -3.70 22.04
CA GLN A 27 4.69 -4.95 21.31
C GLN A 27 3.81 -4.78 20.08
N VAL A 28 4.37 -5.08 18.91
CA VAL A 28 3.64 -5.15 17.65
C VAL A 28 3.74 -6.56 17.11
N SER A 29 2.59 -7.16 16.79
CA SER A 29 2.55 -8.51 16.22
C SER A 29 3.33 -8.58 14.90
N PRO A 30 4.32 -9.48 14.76
CA PRO A 30 5.03 -9.68 13.51
C PRO A 30 4.09 -10.12 12.37
N ALA A 31 3.03 -10.86 12.69
CA ALA A 31 2.01 -11.26 11.73
C ALA A 31 1.21 -10.06 11.23
N ALA A 32 0.89 -9.09 12.10
CA ALA A 32 0.19 -7.87 11.71
C ALA A 32 1.04 -7.00 10.77
N LEU A 33 2.35 -6.85 11.04
CA LEU A 33 3.27 -6.15 10.14
C LEU A 33 3.33 -6.82 8.75
N LYS A 34 3.49 -8.15 8.71
CA LYS A 34 3.46 -8.92 7.45
C LYS A 34 2.13 -8.75 6.71
N TYR A 35 1.01 -8.79 7.43
CA TYR A 35 -0.32 -8.61 6.85
C TYR A 35 -0.47 -7.23 6.21
N MET A 36 -0.10 -6.15 6.90
CA MET A 36 -0.20 -4.79 6.36
C MET A 36 0.67 -4.59 5.12
N ASN A 37 1.85 -5.20 5.10
CA ASN A 37 2.70 -5.22 3.93
C ASN A 37 2.01 -5.87 2.72
N ARG A 38 1.46 -7.09 2.91
CA ARG A 38 0.76 -7.85 1.86
C ARG A 38 -0.57 -7.21 1.44
N LEU A 39 -1.30 -6.60 2.39
CA LEU A 39 -2.54 -5.89 2.12
C LEU A 39 -2.30 -4.73 1.15
N SER A 40 -1.18 -4.00 1.32
CA SER A 40 -0.84 -2.92 0.39
C SER A 40 -0.65 -3.42 -1.05
N ASP A 41 -0.07 -4.61 -1.23
CA ASP A 41 0.11 -5.25 -2.54
C ASP A 41 -1.21 -5.76 -3.12
N PHE A 42 -2.04 -6.40 -2.28
CA PHE A 42 -3.39 -6.79 -2.68
C PHE A 42 -4.20 -5.60 -3.18
N LEU A 43 -4.18 -4.47 -2.47
CA LEU A 43 -4.91 -3.27 -2.86
C LEU A 43 -4.41 -2.68 -4.19
N PHE A 44 -3.14 -2.88 -4.55
CA PHE A 44 -2.64 -2.52 -5.88
C PHE A 44 -3.21 -3.42 -6.96
N VAL A 45 -3.14 -4.74 -6.77
CA VAL A 45 -3.68 -5.71 -7.74
C VAL A 45 -5.19 -5.53 -7.89
N ALA A 46 -5.91 -5.34 -6.80
CA ALA A 46 -7.35 -5.07 -6.81
C ALA A 46 -7.68 -3.76 -7.55
N ALA A 47 -6.86 -2.70 -7.36
CA ALA A 47 -7.06 -1.45 -8.10
C ALA A 47 -6.93 -1.65 -9.61
N ARG A 48 -5.94 -2.44 -10.06
CA ARG A 48 -5.76 -2.76 -11.48
C ARG A 48 -6.87 -3.65 -12.01
N ALA A 49 -7.29 -4.66 -11.25
CA ALA A 49 -8.42 -5.52 -11.61
C ALA A 49 -9.69 -4.69 -11.88
N MET A 50 -9.96 -3.69 -11.03
CA MET A 50 -11.09 -2.75 -11.20
C MET A 50 -10.93 -1.79 -12.38
N ASN A 51 -9.72 -1.56 -12.88
CA ASN A 51 -9.43 -0.72 -14.05
C ASN A 51 -9.30 -1.57 -15.33
N ASP A 52 -10.31 -2.42 -15.59
CA ASP A 52 -10.30 -3.37 -16.73
C ASP A 52 -9.02 -4.23 -16.77
N ASN A 53 -8.72 -4.87 -15.63
CA ASN A 53 -7.49 -5.66 -15.46
C ASN A 53 -6.20 -4.90 -15.83
N GLY A 54 -6.20 -3.59 -15.61
CA GLY A 54 -5.09 -2.67 -15.82
C GLY A 54 -5.00 -2.08 -17.22
N LYS A 55 -5.94 -2.38 -18.14
CA LYS A 55 -5.97 -1.76 -19.47
C LYS A 55 -6.32 -0.28 -19.43
N SER A 56 -7.08 0.13 -18.42
CA SER A 56 -7.44 1.54 -18.19
C SER A 56 -6.57 2.24 -17.15
N ASP A 57 -5.42 1.65 -16.79
CA ASP A 57 -4.48 2.28 -15.85
C ASP A 57 -3.85 3.55 -16.46
N VAL A 58 -3.67 4.58 -15.63
CA VAL A 58 -2.88 5.76 -16.01
C VAL A 58 -1.41 5.36 -16.01
N LEU A 59 -0.85 5.24 -17.21
CA LEU A 59 0.56 4.88 -17.39
C LEU A 59 1.46 6.10 -17.15
N TRP A 60 2.57 5.86 -16.48
CA TRP A 60 3.64 6.84 -16.38
C TRP A 60 4.34 6.97 -17.74
N VAL A 61 4.42 8.19 -18.28
CA VAL A 61 5.11 8.49 -19.53
C VAL A 61 6.37 9.30 -19.21
N PRO A 62 7.58 8.81 -19.58
CA PRO A 62 8.82 9.54 -19.36
C PRO A 62 8.78 10.93 -20.00
N GLY A 63 9.08 11.98 -19.25
CA GLY A 63 9.20 13.35 -19.77
C GLY A 63 7.87 14.08 -20.05
N GLN A 64 6.71 13.49 -19.72
CA GLN A 64 5.41 14.09 -20.02
C GLN A 64 5.16 15.47 -19.36
N ASN A 65 5.80 15.72 -18.20
CA ASN A 65 5.64 16.97 -17.43
C ASN A 65 6.99 17.68 -17.22
N ARG A 66 7.97 17.50 -18.12
CA ARG A 66 9.29 18.14 -18.04
C ARG A 66 9.37 19.41 -18.87
#